data_AF-A0A819ZSJ5-F1
#
_entry.id   AF-A0A819ZSJ5-F1
#
_cell.length_a   1.000
_cell.length_b   1.000
_cell.length_c   1.000
_cell.angle_alpha   90.00
_cell.angle_beta   90.00
_cell.angle_gamma   90.00
#
_symmetry.space_group_name_H-M   'P 1'
#
loop_
_entity.id
_entity.type
_entity.pdbx_description
1 polymer ?
#
loop_
_entity_poly.entity_id
_entity_poly.type
_entity_poly.pdbx_seq_one_letter_code
_entity_poly.pdbx_strand_id
1 'polypeptide(L)'
;MLPSQSNPNPWSESEPAEWSHYSDLETLIIEGAYSTKQPQAILDDYYIDFKQKRQISNIDSNKQRPIKRVQRKRDDKHLREERFMDLPVGTGRSFSGEYGWVSPFIIEVRRHLGLQPDQLPSKDPQLIPMLVEKAAQGIITEAIHIRKQREAEKLAEVLLEKKNKKMKEVWQCCAYLYTLESFLYKTINAAMRLIGDKDHEEVWRSKVGTLGPFCLLLWDDPYNTKVTIEKTLYRGANLKPEQIAAYEEMAKHKNEYRSFQAYTSCSRNRKKAE
;
A
#
# COMPACT_ATOMS: atom_id res chain seq x y z
N MET A 1 8.62 8.69 -17.09
CA MET A 1 9.36 7.75 -16.24
C MET A 1 10.84 7.90 -16.53
N LEU A 2 11.61 8.19 -15.48
CA LEU A 2 13.07 8.11 -15.49
C LEU A 2 13.45 6.78 -14.82
N PRO A 3 14.18 5.85 -15.44
CA PRO A 3 14.88 4.82 -14.69
C PRO A 3 16.09 5.39 -13.96
N SER A 4 16.46 4.73 -12.87
CA SER A 4 17.72 4.92 -12.16
C SER A 4 18.44 3.62 -12.00
N GLN A 5 19.76 3.70 -11.98
CA GLN A 5 20.62 2.53 -11.92
C GLN A 5 20.94 2.22 -10.47
N SER A 6 20.93 0.95 -10.09
CA SER A 6 21.84 0.48 -9.04
C SER A 6 21.96 -1.02 -8.98
N ASN A 7 23.17 -1.45 -8.67
CA ASN A 7 23.53 -2.77 -8.21
C ASN A 7 22.77 -3.07 -6.90
N PRO A 8 22.68 -4.33 -6.43
CA PRO A 8 22.09 -4.67 -5.13
C PRO A 8 22.60 -3.79 -3.99
N ASN A 9 23.89 -3.43 -4.02
CA ASN A 9 24.41 -2.31 -3.25
C ASN A 9 24.44 -1.03 -4.10
N PRO A 10 23.60 -0.03 -3.79
CA PRO A 10 23.48 1.18 -4.58
C PRO A 10 24.73 2.06 -4.69
N TRP A 11 25.78 1.75 -3.92
CA TRP A 11 27.00 2.54 -3.75
C TRP A 11 28.28 1.72 -4.01
N SER A 12 28.16 0.48 -4.50
CA SER A 12 29.29 -0.41 -4.78
C SER A 12 29.91 -0.08 -6.13
N GLU A 13 31.21 0.27 -6.16
CA GLU A 13 31.97 0.51 -7.40
C GLU A 13 32.40 -0.79 -8.11
N SER A 14 32.34 -1.93 -7.40
CA SER A 14 32.81 -3.23 -7.89
C SER A 14 31.74 -4.08 -8.56
N GLU A 15 30.47 -3.74 -8.39
CA GLU A 15 29.36 -4.50 -8.95
C GLU A 15 28.96 -3.97 -10.36
N PRO A 16 28.61 -4.87 -11.30
CA PRO A 16 28.19 -4.47 -12.64
C PRO A 16 26.88 -3.68 -12.61
N ALA A 17 26.79 -2.68 -13.47
CA ALA A 17 25.77 -1.66 -13.39
C ALA A 17 24.42 -2.12 -13.98
N GLU A 18 23.48 -2.53 -13.11
CA GLU A 18 22.11 -2.92 -13.50
C GLU A 18 21.12 -1.73 -13.44
N TRP A 19 20.31 -1.57 -14.49
CA TRP A 19 19.29 -0.53 -14.56
C TRP A 19 18.01 -0.97 -13.88
N SER A 20 17.57 -0.25 -12.87
CA SER A 20 16.32 -0.50 -12.15
C SER A 20 15.33 0.67 -12.32
N HIS A 21 14.15 0.53 -11.72
CA HIS A 21 13.15 1.56 -11.73
C HIS A 21 13.05 2.17 -10.32
N TYR A 22 12.80 3.47 -10.25
CA TYR A 22 12.29 4.07 -9.02
C TYR A 22 10.92 3.46 -8.70
N SER A 23 10.56 3.48 -7.41
CA SER A 23 9.21 3.09 -6.99
C SER A 23 8.16 3.97 -7.67
N ASP A 24 6.90 3.51 -7.70
CA ASP A 24 5.80 4.30 -8.26
C ASP A 24 5.71 5.69 -7.61
N LEU A 25 5.97 5.77 -6.30
CA LEU A 25 5.84 6.99 -5.52
C LEU A 25 7.03 7.94 -5.71
N GLU A 26 8.25 7.43 -5.71
CA GLU A 26 9.44 8.20 -6.07
C GLU A 26 9.31 8.75 -7.50
N THR A 27 8.84 7.92 -8.44
CA THR A 27 8.55 8.35 -9.81
C THR A 27 7.55 9.50 -9.84
N LEU A 28 6.50 9.44 -9.02
CA LEU A 28 5.47 10.47 -8.95
C LEU A 28 6.05 11.79 -8.42
N ILE A 29 6.93 11.75 -7.42
CA ILE A 29 7.65 12.93 -6.90
C ILE A 29 8.59 13.50 -7.96
N ILE A 30 9.40 12.65 -8.60
CA ILE A 30 10.38 13.05 -9.61
C ILE A 30 9.69 13.69 -10.82
N GLU A 31 8.66 13.06 -11.39
CA GLU A 31 7.94 13.61 -12.55
C GLU A 31 7.14 14.87 -12.16
N GLY A 32 6.66 14.98 -10.92
CA GLY A 32 6.07 16.21 -10.39
C GLY A 32 7.06 17.38 -10.37
N ALA A 33 8.26 17.17 -9.83
CA ALA A 33 9.32 18.18 -9.81
C ALA A 33 9.78 18.55 -11.23
N TYR A 34 9.94 17.55 -12.11
CA TYR A 34 10.34 17.75 -13.49
C TYR A 34 9.30 18.54 -14.30
N SER A 35 8.02 18.19 -14.19
CA SER A 35 6.93 18.87 -14.92
C SER A 35 6.75 20.32 -14.48
N THR A 36 7.03 20.62 -13.21
CA THR A 36 7.03 21.98 -12.65
C THR A 36 8.35 22.73 -12.85
N LYS A 37 9.29 22.18 -13.64
CA LYS A 37 10.60 22.78 -13.97
C LYS A 37 11.46 23.09 -12.74
N GLN A 38 11.30 22.34 -11.66
CA GLN A 38 12.21 22.43 -10.51
C GLN A 38 13.61 21.95 -10.93
N PRO A 39 14.69 22.52 -10.37
CA PRO A 39 16.05 22.10 -10.71
C PRO A 39 16.37 20.69 -10.19
N GLN A 40 15.66 20.26 -9.14
CA GLN A 40 15.90 18.98 -8.47
C GLN A 40 14.60 18.38 -7.94
N ALA A 41 14.58 17.06 -7.76
CA ALA A 41 13.55 16.35 -6.99
C ALA A 41 14.15 15.87 -5.67
N ILE A 42 13.52 16.21 -4.54
CA ILE A 42 13.98 15.83 -3.20
C ILE A 42 13.22 14.58 -2.76
N LEU A 43 13.95 13.51 -2.43
CA LEU A 43 13.42 12.24 -1.91
C LEU A 43 13.97 12.00 -0.50
N ASP A 44 13.54 10.92 0.14
CA ASP A 44 13.89 10.62 1.54
C ASP A 44 15.41 10.44 1.75
N ASP A 45 16.03 9.55 0.96
CA ASP A 45 17.43 9.16 1.16
C ASP A 45 18.42 9.90 0.23
N TYR A 46 17.90 10.54 -0.82
CA TYR A 46 18.68 11.20 -1.86
C TYR A 46 17.88 12.30 -2.56
N TYR A 47 18.54 13.05 -3.43
CA TYR A 47 17.87 13.95 -4.37
C TYR A 47 18.37 13.71 -5.80
N ILE A 48 17.56 14.14 -6.76
CA ILE A 48 17.84 14.07 -8.19
C ILE A 48 18.16 15.47 -8.70
N ASP A 49 19.39 15.69 -9.17
CA ASP A 49 19.77 16.87 -9.93
C ASP A 49 19.47 16.64 -11.42
N PHE A 50 18.48 17.35 -11.96
CA PHE A 50 18.07 17.20 -13.35
C PHE A 50 19.05 17.81 -14.35
N LYS A 51 19.83 18.82 -13.94
CA LYS A 51 20.82 19.49 -14.78
C LYS A 51 22.03 18.58 -14.99
N GLN A 52 22.52 17.97 -13.91
CA GLN A 52 23.66 17.06 -13.95
C GLN A 52 23.26 15.63 -14.32
N LYS A 53 21.95 15.32 -14.29
CA LYS A 53 21.42 13.96 -14.46
C LYS A 53 22.07 13.00 -13.47
N ARG A 54 22.09 13.40 -12.20
CA ARG A 54 22.65 12.60 -11.11
C ARG A 54 21.66 12.44 -9.97
N GLN A 55 21.68 11.26 -9.38
CA GLN A 55 21.17 11.03 -8.04
C GLN A 55 22.32 11.22 -7.05
N ILE A 56 22.07 11.92 -5.95
CA ILE A 56 23.09 12.24 -4.94
C ILE A 56 22.49 11.94 -3.55
N SER A 57 23.21 11.19 -2.71
CA SER A 57 22.77 10.87 -1.36
C SER A 57 22.62 12.14 -0.50
N ASN A 58 21.59 12.16 0.35
CA ASN A 58 21.37 13.25 1.31
C ASN A 58 22.41 13.24 2.45
N ILE A 59 23.10 12.11 2.66
CA ILE A 59 24.03 11.91 3.79
C ILE A 59 25.49 12.08 3.35
N ASP A 60 25.82 11.65 2.14
CA ASP A 60 27.20 11.65 1.63
C ASP A 60 27.21 12.10 0.16
N SER A 61 27.70 13.31 -0.11
CA SER A 61 27.72 13.88 -1.45
C SER A 61 28.65 13.14 -2.42
N ASN A 62 29.59 12.32 -1.91
CA ASN A 62 30.43 11.47 -2.75
C ASN A 62 29.65 10.26 -3.28
N LYS A 63 28.57 9.87 -2.60
CA LYS A 63 27.65 8.81 -3.03
C LYS A 63 26.68 9.37 -4.06
N GLN A 64 27.10 9.31 -5.32
CA GLN A 64 26.33 9.79 -6.46
C GLN A 64 26.35 8.79 -7.61
N ARG A 65 25.33 8.87 -8.47
CA ARG A 65 25.20 8.02 -9.65
C ARG A 65 24.43 8.67 -10.78
N PRO A 66 24.70 8.30 -12.04
CA PRO A 66 23.97 8.84 -13.18
C PRO A 66 22.51 8.38 -13.20
N ILE A 67 21.63 9.21 -13.76
CA ILE A 67 20.24 8.88 -14.03
C ILE A 67 19.91 9.08 -15.50
N LYS A 68 18.89 8.39 -16.02
CA LYS A 68 18.46 8.51 -17.41
C LYS A 68 16.95 8.54 -17.51
N ARG A 69 16.41 9.25 -18.50
CA ARG A 69 14.98 9.17 -18.85
C ARG A 69 14.74 8.10 -19.88
N VAL A 70 13.76 7.23 -19.66
CA VAL A 70 13.38 6.18 -20.62
C VAL A 70 11.87 6.16 -20.76
N GLN A 71 11.42 6.32 -21.99
CA GLN A 71 10.01 6.21 -22.31
C GLN A 71 9.65 4.72 -22.36
N ARG A 72 8.84 4.26 -21.39
CA ARG A 72 8.35 2.88 -21.36
C ARG A 72 7.53 2.59 -22.61
N LYS A 73 7.76 1.42 -23.21
CA LYS A 73 6.87 0.84 -24.21
C LYS A 73 5.66 0.20 -23.52
N ARG A 74 4.58 0.00 -24.27
CA ARG A 74 3.33 -0.59 -23.75
C ARG A 74 3.51 -1.99 -23.14
N ASP A 75 4.57 -2.67 -23.56
CA ASP A 75 4.92 -4.03 -23.15
C ASP A 75 5.84 -4.08 -21.91
N ASP A 76 6.41 -2.95 -21.48
CA ASP A 76 7.25 -2.81 -20.28
C ASP A 76 6.41 -2.76 -18.98
N LYS A 77 5.40 -3.62 -18.88
CA LYS A 77 4.55 -3.72 -17.68
C LYS A 77 5.32 -4.43 -16.57
N HIS A 78 5.98 -3.66 -15.72
CA HIS A 78 6.55 -4.17 -14.47
C HIS A 78 5.44 -4.79 -13.62
N LEU A 79 5.58 -6.09 -13.35
CA LEU A 79 4.72 -6.82 -12.44
C LEU A 79 5.33 -6.70 -11.04
N ARG A 80 4.53 -6.28 -10.07
CA ARG A 80 4.96 -6.13 -8.68
C ARG A 80 4.76 -7.45 -7.94
N GLU A 81 5.69 -8.36 -8.15
CA GLU A 81 5.67 -9.72 -7.63
C GLU A 81 5.57 -9.73 -6.09
N GLU A 82 6.22 -8.78 -5.41
CA GLU A 82 6.16 -8.62 -3.95
C GLU A 82 4.72 -8.51 -3.39
N ARG A 83 3.78 -7.95 -4.15
CA ARG A 83 2.36 -7.85 -3.74
C ARG A 83 1.67 -9.20 -3.64
N PHE A 84 2.20 -10.19 -4.34
CA PHE A 84 1.69 -11.55 -4.37
C PHE A 84 2.50 -12.48 -3.45
N MET A 85 3.78 -12.17 -3.19
CA MET A 85 4.69 -13.14 -2.57
C MET A 85 4.92 -12.96 -1.07
N ASP A 86 4.91 -11.72 -0.55
CA ASP A 86 5.80 -11.45 0.59
C ASP A 86 5.16 -10.78 1.80
N LEU A 87 4.14 -11.42 2.35
CA LEU A 87 3.61 -10.98 3.63
C LEU A 87 3.30 -12.18 4.53
N PRO A 88 4.07 -12.40 5.61
CA PRO A 88 3.85 -13.52 6.50
C PRO A 88 2.44 -13.46 7.04
N VAL A 89 1.71 -14.54 6.81
CA VAL A 89 0.42 -14.77 7.43
C VAL A 89 0.70 -15.05 8.90
N GLY A 90 0.13 -14.24 9.81
CA GLY A 90 0.41 -14.32 11.24
C GLY A 90 0.21 -15.74 11.79
N THR A 91 1.14 -16.17 12.64
CA THR A 91 1.20 -17.54 13.17
C THR A 91 -0.01 -17.90 14.03
N GLY A 92 -0.65 -16.92 14.68
CA GLY A 92 -1.78 -17.16 15.58
C GLY A 92 -3.15 -17.29 14.91
N ARG A 93 -3.37 -16.66 13.74
CA ARG A 93 -4.68 -16.59 13.06
C ARG A 93 -4.55 -16.46 11.55
N SER A 94 -4.01 -17.50 10.92
CA SER A 94 -3.66 -17.43 9.50
C SER A 94 -4.86 -17.26 8.57
N PHE A 95 -5.98 -17.85 8.97
CA PHE A 95 -7.29 -17.63 8.41
C PHE A 95 -8.23 -17.47 9.59
N SER A 96 -8.63 -16.24 9.85
CA SER A 96 -9.62 -15.92 10.86
C SER A 96 -10.96 -16.58 10.49
N GLY A 97 -11.64 -17.18 11.48
CA GLY A 97 -12.95 -17.83 11.32
C GLY A 97 -14.06 -16.85 10.93
N GLU A 98 -15.32 -17.21 11.23
CA GLU A 98 -16.58 -16.54 10.83
C GLU A 98 -16.76 -15.09 11.34
N TYR A 99 -15.74 -14.24 11.25
CA TYR A 99 -15.97 -12.82 11.12
C TYR A 99 -16.75 -12.66 9.84
N GLY A 100 -17.97 -12.13 9.94
CA GLY A 100 -18.83 -11.89 8.78
C GLY A 100 -18.16 -10.99 7.74
N TRP A 101 -18.93 -10.45 6.81
CA TRP A 101 -18.43 -9.67 5.67
C TRP A 101 -17.56 -8.42 6.02
N VAL A 102 -17.45 -8.03 7.29
CA VAL A 102 -16.67 -6.87 7.75
C VAL A 102 -15.42 -7.33 8.49
N SER A 103 -14.24 -6.86 8.05
CA SER A 103 -12.97 -7.13 8.73
C SER A 103 -13.00 -6.61 10.19
N PRO A 104 -12.53 -7.40 11.17
CA PRO A 104 -12.35 -6.97 12.57
C PRO A 104 -11.58 -5.65 12.71
N PHE A 105 -10.60 -5.41 11.84
CA PHE A 105 -9.84 -4.17 11.83
C PHE A 105 -10.76 -2.97 11.56
N ILE A 106 -11.67 -3.08 10.58
CA ILE A 106 -12.63 -2.01 10.24
C ILE A 106 -13.64 -1.78 11.38
N ILE A 107 -14.01 -2.85 12.11
CA ILE A 107 -14.87 -2.73 13.30
C ILE A 107 -14.16 -1.90 14.37
N GLU A 108 -12.90 -2.21 14.68
CA GLU A 108 -12.10 -1.46 15.66
C GLU A 108 -11.86 0.00 15.23
N VAL A 109 -11.62 0.25 13.94
CA VAL A 109 -11.50 1.61 13.38
C VAL A 109 -12.78 2.41 13.62
N ARG A 110 -13.94 1.85 13.32
CA ARG A 110 -15.21 2.54 13.54
C ARG A 110 -15.45 2.83 15.01
N ARG A 111 -15.14 1.89 15.91
CA ARG A 111 -15.19 2.11 17.36
C ARG A 111 -14.26 3.24 17.79
N HIS A 112 -13.01 3.23 17.32
CA HIS A 112 -12.02 4.27 17.62
C HIS A 112 -12.48 5.66 17.15
N LEU A 113 -13.16 5.73 16.01
CA LEU A 113 -13.71 6.97 15.46
C LEU A 113 -15.06 7.38 16.07
N GLY A 114 -15.63 6.57 16.98
CA GLY A 114 -16.94 6.83 17.58
C GLY A 114 -18.12 6.69 16.60
N LEU A 115 -17.97 5.92 15.51
CA LEU A 115 -18.95 5.80 14.43
C LEU A 115 -19.88 4.59 14.61
N GLN A 116 -21.18 4.82 14.43
CA GLN A 116 -22.20 3.77 14.42
C GLN A 116 -22.11 2.86 13.16
N PRO A 117 -22.73 1.65 13.17
CA PRO A 117 -22.73 0.69 12.06
C PRO A 117 -23.12 1.23 10.68
N ASP A 118 -24.03 2.17 10.67
CA ASP A 118 -24.62 2.80 9.50
C ASP A 118 -23.92 4.10 9.07
N GLN A 119 -23.07 4.67 9.93
CA GLN A 119 -22.28 5.87 9.67
C GLN A 119 -21.02 5.54 8.85
N LEU A 120 -21.23 5.32 7.56
CA LEU A 120 -20.19 5.08 6.56
C LEU A 120 -20.07 6.30 5.63
N PRO A 121 -18.86 6.66 5.14
CA PRO A 121 -18.68 7.83 4.29
C PRO A 121 -19.43 7.79 2.95
N SER A 122 -19.78 6.59 2.44
CA SER A 122 -20.63 6.39 1.27
C SER A 122 -22.10 6.74 1.51
N LYS A 123 -22.55 6.69 2.77
CA LYS A 123 -23.92 6.97 3.21
C LYS A 123 -24.06 8.35 3.85
N ASP A 124 -23.02 8.80 4.53
CA ASP A 124 -22.91 10.12 5.13
C ASP A 124 -21.67 10.87 4.58
N PRO A 125 -21.86 11.64 3.49
CA PRO A 125 -20.78 12.40 2.88
C PRO A 125 -20.15 13.47 3.78
N GLN A 126 -20.79 13.86 4.89
CA GLN A 126 -20.23 14.85 5.82
C GLN A 126 -19.00 14.30 6.56
N LEU A 127 -18.87 12.97 6.66
CA LEU A 127 -17.72 12.31 7.27
C LEU A 127 -16.46 12.39 6.40
N ILE A 128 -16.61 12.57 5.08
CA ILE A 128 -15.51 12.45 4.11
C ILE A 128 -14.36 13.41 4.41
N PRO A 129 -14.57 14.73 4.60
CA PRO A 129 -13.46 15.66 4.82
C PRO A 129 -12.64 15.31 6.06
N MET A 130 -13.31 14.98 7.16
CA MET A 130 -12.69 14.61 8.43
C MET A 130 -11.88 13.31 8.29
N LEU A 131 -12.43 12.30 7.62
CA LEU A 131 -11.73 11.03 7.41
C LEU A 131 -10.52 11.19 6.49
N VAL A 132 -10.62 12.02 5.44
CA VAL A 132 -9.51 12.32 4.53
C VAL A 132 -8.38 13.03 5.28
N GLU A 133 -8.68 14.02 6.12
CA GLU A 133 -7.68 14.72 6.93
C GLU A 133 -6.99 13.79 7.92
N LYS A 134 -7.77 12.98 8.67
CA LYS A 134 -7.20 11.99 9.60
C LYS A 134 -6.36 10.94 8.88
N ALA A 135 -6.80 10.46 7.72
CA ALA A 135 -6.06 9.50 6.91
C ALA A 135 -4.73 10.09 6.43
N ALA A 136 -4.73 11.32 5.91
CA ALA A 136 -3.53 12.01 5.46
C ALA A 136 -2.53 12.20 6.61
N GLN A 137 -3.00 12.65 7.78
CA GLN A 137 -2.16 12.83 8.96
C GLN A 137 -1.60 11.49 9.46
N GLY A 138 -2.43 10.45 9.49
CA GLY A 138 -2.00 9.11 9.92
C GLY A 138 -0.92 8.52 9.02
N ILE A 139 -1.03 8.70 7.70
CA ILE A 139 0.00 8.28 6.74
C ILE A 139 1.34 8.97 7.04
N ILE A 140 1.34 10.27 7.32
CA ILE A 140 2.54 11.03 7.68
C ILE A 140 3.14 10.50 8.99
N THR A 141 2.32 10.35 10.03
CA THR A 141 2.76 9.85 11.35
C THR A 141 3.47 8.51 11.24
N GLU A 142 2.92 7.58 10.46
CA GLU A 142 3.50 6.26 10.26
C GLU A 142 4.85 6.29 9.55
N ALA A 143 5.01 7.21 8.62
CA ALA A 143 6.20 7.30 7.80
C ALA A 143 7.42 7.85 8.53
N ILE A 144 7.21 8.66 9.56
CA ILE A 144 8.29 9.19 10.42
C ILE A 144 9.11 8.03 11.01
N HIS A 145 8.43 6.97 11.47
CA HIS A 145 9.08 5.82 12.10
C HIS A 145 9.95 5.00 11.15
N ILE A 146 9.65 5.04 9.85
CA ILE A 146 10.37 4.30 8.81
C ILE A 146 11.23 5.21 7.91
N ARG A 147 11.38 6.49 8.29
CA ARG A 147 12.14 7.51 7.54
C ARG A 147 11.68 7.69 6.08
N LYS A 148 10.36 7.62 5.84
CA LYS A 148 9.72 7.78 4.51
C LYS A 148 8.86 9.04 4.43
N GLN A 149 9.34 10.14 5.02
CA GLN A 149 8.60 11.38 5.20
C GLN A 149 8.16 12.00 3.86
N ARG A 150 9.04 12.08 2.86
CA ARG A 150 8.75 12.67 1.54
C ARG A 150 7.73 11.85 0.77
N GLU A 151 7.87 10.53 0.79
CA GLU A 151 6.87 9.62 0.25
C GLU A 151 5.48 9.88 0.89
N ALA A 152 5.43 9.97 2.22
CA ALA A 152 4.17 10.16 2.95
C ALA A 152 3.53 11.54 2.75
N GLU A 153 4.33 12.60 2.74
CA GLU A 153 3.88 13.95 2.38
C GLU A 153 3.21 13.94 1.00
N LYS A 154 3.79 13.22 0.03
CA LYS A 154 3.21 13.14 -1.31
C LYS A 154 1.90 12.34 -1.34
N LEU A 155 1.83 11.21 -0.62
CA LEU A 155 0.58 10.45 -0.50
C LEU A 155 -0.52 11.28 0.18
N ALA A 156 -0.18 12.00 1.24
CA ALA A 156 -1.09 12.86 1.98
C ALA A 156 -1.60 14.03 1.12
N GLU A 157 -0.71 14.69 0.36
CA GLU A 157 -1.07 15.76 -0.58
C GLU A 157 -2.11 15.27 -1.60
N VAL A 158 -1.83 14.15 -2.28
CA VAL A 158 -2.74 13.58 -3.30
C VAL A 158 -4.09 13.19 -2.70
N LEU A 159 -4.11 12.71 -1.46
CA LEU A 159 -5.35 12.37 -0.76
C LEU A 159 -6.13 13.63 -0.35
N LEU A 160 -5.46 14.65 0.18
CA LEU A 160 -6.06 15.92 0.62
C LEU A 160 -6.70 16.70 -0.54
N GLU A 161 -6.18 16.59 -1.76
CA GLU A 161 -6.84 17.14 -2.96
C GLU A 161 -8.26 16.61 -3.17
N LYS A 162 -8.58 15.43 -2.61
CA LYS A 162 -9.90 14.79 -2.72
C LYS A 162 -10.81 15.07 -1.53
N LYS A 163 -10.36 15.84 -0.54
CA LYS A 163 -11.09 16.11 0.72
C LYS A 163 -12.55 16.52 0.53
N ASN A 164 -12.79 17.41 -0.43
CA ASN A 164 -14.12 17.98 -0.69
C ASN A 164 -14.80 17.32 -1.90
N LYS A 165 -14.36 16.13 -2.31
CA LYS A 165 -14.89 15.37 -3.44
C LYS A 165 -15.90 14.32 -2.97
N LYS A 166 -16.62 13.73 -3.93
CA LYS A 166 -17.58 12.65 -3.63
C LYS A 166 -16.85 11.38 -3.24
N MET A 167 -17.51 10.50 -2.47
CA MET A 167 -16.92 9.24 -2.00
C MET A 167 -16.33 8.38 -3.13
N LYS A 168 -16.95 8.40 -4.31
CA LYS A 168 -16.42 7.73 -5.52
C LYS A 168 -15.01 8.18 -5.89
N GLU A 169 -14.75 9.48 -5.91
CA GLU A 169 -13.44 10.04 -6.24
C GLU A 169 -12.42 9.79 -5.12
N VAL A 170 -12.86 9.88 -3.86
CA VAL A 170 -12.02 9.60 -2.70
C VAL A 170 -11.61 8.13 -2.67
N TRP A 171 -12.56 7.21 -2.86
CA TRP A 171 -12.31 5.78 -2.92
C TRP A 171 -11.35 5.43 -4.05
N GLN A 172 -11.55 5.98 -5.25
CA GLN A 172 -10.63 5.77 -6.39
C GLN A 172 -9.22 6.25 -6.06
N CYS A 173 -9.10 7.37 -5.35
CA CYS A 173 -7.81 7.86 -4.88
C CYS A 173 -7.20 6.90 -3.84
N CYS A 174 -7.94 6.48 -2.82
CA CYS A 174 -7.47 5.50 -1.84
C CYS A 174 -7.03 4.19 -2.50
N ALA A 175 -7.80 3.67 -3.45
CA ALA A 175 -7.46 2.49 -4.22
C ALA A 175 -6.17 2.71 -5.04
N TYR A 176 -6.05 3.84 -5.73
CA TYR A 176 -4.84 4.23 -6.44
C TYR A 176 -3.61 4.25 -5.51
N LEU A 177 -3.68 4.98 -4.40
CA LEU A 177 -2.59 5.10 -3.42
C LEU A 177 -2.21 3.77 -2.79
N TYR A 178 -3.21 2.95 -2.41
CA TYR A 178 -3.00 1.59 -1.91
C TYR A 178 -2.35 0.70 -2.97
N THR A 179 -2.58 0.97 -4.25
CA THR A 179 -1.95 0.28 -5.37
C THR A 179 -0.64 0.90 -5.82
N LEU A 180 -0.03 1.86 -5.13
CA LEU A 180 1.34 2.31 -5.42
C LEU A 180 2.37 1.40 -4.77
N GLU A 181 3.54 1.24 -5.39
CA GLU A 181 4.70 0.64 -4.72
C GLU A 181 5.19 1.62 -3.65
N SER A 182 4.67 1.48 -2.43
CA SER A 182 4.97 2.34 -1.30
C SER A 182 4.90 1.56 0.01
N PHE A 183 5.37 2.18 1.09
CA PHE A 183 5.25 1.60 2.43
C PHE A 183 3.79 1.37 2.85
N LEU A 184 2.85 2.17 2.34
CA LEU A 184 1.48 2.25 2.84
C LEU A 184 0.76 0.89 2.81
N TYR A 185 0.74 0.20 1.66
CA TYR A 185 0.05 -1.08 1.55
C TYR A 185 0.72 -2.18 2.37
N LYS A 186 2.06 -2.13 2.50
CA LYS A 186 2.83 -3.09 3.31
C LYS A 186 2.45 -2.94 4.78
N THR A 187 2.46 -1.71 5.30
CA THR A 187 2.11 -1.39 6.70
C THR A 187 0.65 -1.70 7.00
N ILE A 188 -0.30 -1.28 6.14
CA ILE A 188 -1.74 -1.58 6.31
C ILE A 188 -1.96 -3.09 6.41
N ASN A 189 -1.47 -3.85 5.43
CA ASN A 189 -1.72 -5.28 5.40
C ASN A 189 -1.07 -6.00 6.59
N ALA A 190 0.11 -5.56 7.03
CA ALA A 190 0.78 -6.11 8.20
C ALA A 190 -0.05 -5.87 9.47
N ALA A 191 -0.52 -4.64 9.68
CA ALA A 191 -1.37 -4.29 10.81
C ALA A 191 -2.68 -5.07 10.83
N MET A 192 -3.36 -5.16 9.68
CA MET A 192 -4.62 -5.90 9.57
C MET A 192 -4.45 -7.40 9.85
N ARG A 193 -3.29 -7.99 9.56
CA ARG A 193 -3.04 -9.41 9.90
C ARG A 193 -2.82 -9.66 11.39
N LEU A 194 -2.34 -8.67 12.13
CA LEU A 194 -2.11 -8.77 13.57
C LEU A 194 -3.38 -8.55 14.40
N ILE A 195 -4.51 -8.20 13.77
CA ILE A 195 -5.74 -7.87 14.50
C ILE A 195 -6.21 -9.03 15.39
N GLY A 196 -6.43 -8.73 16.67
CA GLY A 196 -6.85 -9.71 17.67
C GLY A 196 -5.73 -10.65 18.16
N ASP A 197 -4.50 -10.45 17.71
CA ASP A 197 -3.31 -11.00 18.37
C ASP A 197 -3.06 -10.22 19.67
N LYS A 198 -2.90 -10.96 20.77
CA LYS A 198 -2.67 -10.40 22.11
C LYS A 198 -1.21 -9.96 22.29
N ASP A 199 -0.28 -10.69 21.69
CA ASP A 199 1.15 -10.41 21.84
C ASP A 199 1.55 -9.14 21.07
N HIS A 200 0.75 -8.77 20.07
CA HIS A 200 0.96 -7.60 19.22
C HIS A 200 -0.16 -6.55 19.37
N GLU A 201 -0.88 -6.55 20.51
CA GLU A 201 -2.06 -5.70 20.71
C GLU A 201 -1.76 -4.20 20.55
N GLU A 202 -0.69 -3.73 21.18
CA GLU A 202 -0.26 -2.35 21.08
C GLU A 202 0.05 -1.94 19.63
N VAL A 203 0.69 -2.84 18.87
CA VAL A 203 1.07 -2.60 17.48
C VAL A 203 -0.17 -2.37 16.63
N TRP A 204 -1.13 -3.31 16.61
CA TRP A 204 -2.29 -3.15 15.74
C TRP A 204 -3.24 -2.05 16.23
N ARG A 205 -3.38 -1.82 17.55
CA ARG A 205 -4.19 -0.71 18.09
C ARG A 205 -3.63 0.66 17.72
N SER A 206 -2.30 0.82 17.75
CA SER A 206 -1.65 2.03 17.26
C SER A 206 -2.03 2.31 15.80
N LYS A 207 -2.00 1.28 14.94
CA LYS A 207 -2.35 1.42 13.51
C LYS A 207 -3.83 1.67 13.26
N VAL A 208 -4.72 1.23 14.16
CA VAL A 208 -6.14 1.60 14.12
C VAL A 208 -6.30 3.12 14.25
N GLY A 209 -5.52 3.76 15.13
CA GLY A 209 -5.58 5.21 15.33
C GLY A 209 -4.99 6.03 14.17
N THR A 210 -3.94 5.53 13.52
CA THR A 210 -3.25 6.24 12.43
C THR A 210 -3.79 5.87 11.05
N LEU A 211 -3.71 4.60 10.65
CA LEU A 211 -4.08 4.12 9.32
C LEU A 211 -5.54 3.71 9.19
N GLY A 212 -6.26 3.61 10.31
CA GLY A 212 -7.67 3.26 10.34
C GLY A 212 -8.56 4.08 9.43
N PRO A 213 -8.54 5.43 9.50
CA PRO A 213 -9.34 6.29 8.63
C PRO A 213 -9.13 6.01 7.14
N PHE A 214 -7.88 5.79 6.72
CA PHE A 214 -7.57 5.41 5.33
C PHE A 214 -8.17 4.04 4.97
N CYS A 215 -8.06 3.06 5.86
CA CYS A 215 -8.65 1.74 5.66
C CYS A 215 -10.17 1.79 5.57
N LEU A 216 -10.84 2.62 6.38
CA LEU A 216 -12.29 2.80 6.30
C LEU A 216 -12.70 3.39 4.94
N LEU A 217 -12.01 4.43 4.48
CA LEU A 217 -12.25 5.04 3.16
C LEU A 217 -12.03 4.05 2.01
N LEU A 218 -11.01 3.18 2.11
CA LEU A 218 -10.74 2.16 1.10
C LEU A 218 -11.74 0.99 1.15
N TRP A 219 -12.20 0.61 2.35
CA TRP A 219 -13.14 -0.50 2.54
C TRP A 219 -14.55 -0.18 2.07
N ASP A 220 -15.02 1.06 2.29
CA ASP A 220 -16.37 1.50 1.94
C ASP A 220 -16.51 1.82 0.44
N ASP A 221 -16.43 0.78 -0.38
CA ASP A 221 -16.46 0.85 -1.84
C ASP A 221 -17.86 1.25 -2.37
N PRO A 222 -18.02 2.46 -2.94
CA PRO A 222 -19.29 2.92 -3.48
C PRO A 222 -19.65 2.27 -4.83
N TYR A 223 -18.74 1.45 -5.40
CA TYR A 223 -18.94 0.68 -6.63
C TYR A 223 -19.30 -0.78 -6.36
N ASN A 224 -19.36 -1.21 -5.10
CA ASN A 224 -19.70 -2.57 -4.72
C ASN A 224 -21.19 -2.86 -4.98
N THR A 225 -21.55 -2.94 -6.27
CA THR A 225 -22.72 -3.65 -6.73
C THR A 225 -22.42 -5.13 -6.55
N LYS A 226 -23.38 -5.90 -6.01
CA LYS A 226 -23.22 -7.35 -5.83
C LYS A 226 -22.57 -7.93 -7.09
N VAL A 227 -21.39 -8.53 -6.95
CA VAL A 227 -20.67 -9.13 -8.07
C VAL A 227 -21.58 -10.22 -8.63
N THR A 228 -22.27 -9.92 -9.74
CA THR A 228 -23.21 -10.83 -10.39
C THR A 228 -22.52 -11.87 -11.27
N ILE A 229 -21.19 -11.80 -11.37
CA ILE A 229 -20.38 -12.60 -12.29
C ILE A 229 -19.39 -13.41 -11.47
N GLU A 230 -19.53 -14.73 -11.53
CA GLU A 230 -18.52 -15.65 -11.04
C GLU A 230 -17.19 -15.39 -11.78
N LYS A 231 -16.12 -15.12 -11.04
CA LYS A 231 -14.80 -14.83 -11.59
C LYS A 231 -13.74 -15.62 -10.85
N THR A 232 -12.97 -16.40 -11.58
CA THR A 232 -11.78 -17.06 -11.06
C THR A 232 -10.62 -16.07 -10.98
N LEU A 233 -9.97 -16.02 -9.82
CA LEU A 233 -8.79 -15.20 -9.54
C LEU A 233 -7.71 -16.07 -8.89
N TYR A 234 -6.46 -15.70 -9.09
CA TYR A 234 -5.28 -16.43 -8.63
C TYR A 234 -4.44 -15.55 -7.71
N ARG A 235 -3.85 -16.17 -6.69
CA ARG A 235 -2.93 -15.54 -5.74
C ARG A 235 -1.94 -16.59 -5.25
N GLY A 236 -0.66 -16.37 -5.50
CA GLY A 236 0.41 -17.07 -4.79
C GLY A 236 0.47 -16.63 -3.33
N ALA A 237 0.93 -17.50 -2.46
CA ALA A 237 1.20 -17.19 -1.08
C ALA A 237 2.28 -18.13 -0.54
N ASN A 238 3.26 -17.58 0.15
CA ASN A 238 4.26 -18.35 0.88
C ASN A 238 3.69 -18.74 2.25
N LEU A 239 3.09 -19.92 2.33
CA LEU A 239 2.46 -20.45 3.54
C LEU A 239 3.39 -21.44 4.24
N LYS A 240 3.40 -21.40 5.57
CA LYS A 240 4.05 -22.45 6.39
C LYS A 240 3.26 -23.77 6.29
N PRO A 241 3.90 -24.93 6.55
CA PRO A 241 3.22 -26.22 6.48
C PRO A 241 1.93 -26.30 7.32
N GLU A 242 1.93 -25.68 8.50
CA GLU A 242 0.75 -25.68 9.39
C GLU A 242 -0.40 -24.85 8.81
N GLN A 243 -0.08 -23.79 8.06
CA GLN A 243 -1.05 -22.93 7.39
C GLN A 243 -1.65 -23.62 6.17
N ILE A 244 -0.84 -24.38 5.43
CA ILE A 244 -1.30 -25.22 4.32
C ILE A 244 -2.28 -26.27 4.86
N ALA A 245 -1.92 -26.99 5.91
CA ALA A 245 -2.79 -27.99 6.53
C ALA A 245 -4.12 -27.39 7.01
N ALA A 246 -4.09 -26.21 7.64
CA ALA A 246 -5.30 -25.51 8.06
C ALA A 246 -6.19 -25.08 6.88
N TYR A 247 -5.59 -24.64 5.77
CA TYR A 247 -6.30 -24.28 4.56
C TYR A 247 -6.93 -25.49 3.86
N GLU A 248 -6.19 -26.59 3.76
CA GLU A 248 -6.67 -27.85 3.19
C GLU A 248 -7.82 -28.44 3.99
N GLU A 249 -7.75 -28.40 5.32
CA GLU A 249 -8.83 -28.88 6.16
C GLU A 249 -10.10 -28.03 6.00
N MET A 250 -9.97 -26.71 5.99
CA MET A 250 -11.09 -25.80 5.71
C MET A 250 -11.71 -26.07 4.34
N ALA A 251 -10.90 -26.30 3.30
CA ALA A 251 -11.39 -26.54 1.94
C ALA A 251 -12.26 -27.80 1.80
N LYS A 252 -12.21 -28.74 2.76
CA LYS A 252 -13.08 -29.92 2.79
C LYS A 252 -14.51 -29.60 3.26
N HIS A 253 -14.68 -28.53 4.05
CA HIS A 253 -15.96 -28.15 4.65
C HIS A 253 -16.65 -27.06 3.83
N LYS A 254 -17.52 -27.44 2.89
CA LYS A 254 -18.16 -26.52 1.91
C LYS A 254 -18.97 -25.36 2.52
N ASN A 255 -19.37 -25.48 3.79
CA ASN A 255 -20.17 -24.47 4.49
C ASN A 255 -19.33 -23.62 5.46
N GLU A 256 -18.04 -23.91 5.62
CA GLU A 256 -17.15 -23.11 6.44
C GLU A 256 -16.49 -22.03 5.60
N TYR A 257 -16.63 -20.79 6.07
CA TYR A 257 -15.98 -19.64 5.45
C TYR A 257 -14.88 -19.12 6.37
N ARG A 258 -13.71 -18.87 5.79
CA ARG A 258 -12.67 -18.08 6.45
C ARG A 258 -12.32 -16.86 5.63
N SER A 259 -11.86 -15.84 6.33
CA SER A 259 -11.49 -14.57 5.73
C SER A 259 -9.98 -14.34 5.82
N PHE A 260 -9.43 -13.70 4.79
CA PHE A 260 -8.14 -13.02 4.91
C PHE A 260 -8.38 -11.71 5.65
N GLN A 261 -7.65 -11.49 6.74
CA GLN A 261 -7.86 -10.31 7.58
C GLN A 261 -7.44 -9.00 6.91
N ALA A 262 -6.46 -9.06 6.01
CA ALA A 262 -5.96 -7.94 5.24
C ALA A 262 -6.54 -7.93 3.82
N TYR A 263 -6.47 -6.77 3.17
CA TYR A 263 -6.72 -6.67 1.73
C TYR A 263 -5.83 -7.64 0.96
N THR A 264 -6.45 -8.35 0.02
CA THR A 264 -5.82 -9.45 -0.70
C THR A 264 -5.72 -9.10 -2.17
N SER A 265 -4.49 -9.01 -2.67
CA SER A 265 -4.23 -8.76 -4.09
C SER A 265 -4.27 -10.08 -4.87
N CYS A 266 -5.05 -10.12 -5.95
CA CYS A 266 -5.20 -11.28 -6.83
C CYS A 266 -5.02 -10.88 -8.30
N SER A 267 -4.77 -11.85 -9.17
CA SER A 267 -4.63 -11.70 -10.61
C SER A 267 -5.61 -12.57 -11.37
N ARG A 268 -6.00 -12.17 -12.58
CA ARG A 268 -6.71 -13.06 -13.53
C ARG A 268 -5.75 -13.99 -14.29
N ASN A 269 -4.46 -13.71 -14.26
CA ASN A 269 -3.43 -14.50 -14.93
C ASN A 269 -2.68 -15.33 -13.90
N ARG A 270 -2.88 -16.64 -13.93
CA ARG A 270 -2.26 -17.61 -13.04
C ARG A 270 -0.73 -17.55 -13.07
N LYS A 271 -0.12 -17.54 -14.27
CA LYS A 271 1.34 -17.47 -14.46
C LYS A 271 2.00 -16.21 -13.91
N LYS A 272 1.20 -15.19 -13.55
CA LYS A 272 1.67 -13.95 -12.93
C LYS A 272 1.44 -13.93 -11.42
N ALA A 273 0.62 -14.83 -10.91
CA ALA A 273 0.28 -14.90 -9.49
C ALA A 273 1.01 -16.02 -8.77
N GLU A 274 1.33 -17.11 -9.49
CA GLU A 274 2.07 -18.30 -9.07
C GLU A 274 3.34 -18.40 -9.90
#